data_AF-A0A3N5JWA3-F1
#
_entry.id   AF-A0A3N5JWA3-F1
#
_cell.length_a   1.000
_cell.length_b   1.000
_cell.length_c   1.000
_cell.angle_alpha   90.00
_cell.angle_beta   90.00
_cell.angle_gamma   90.00
#
_symmetry.space_group_name_H-M   'P 1'
#
loop_
_entity.id
_entity.type
_entity.pdbx_description
1 polymer ?
#
loop_
_entity_poly.entity_id
_entity_poly.type
_entity_poly.pdbx_seq_one_letter_code
_entity_poly.pdbx_strand_id
1 'polypeptide(L)'
;MPELHLSILFSLVFLLIAALCAFFISLFVYRVTVPPVAPVKRFILIALRSIGLFLLFFLIGEPLLSLVTHSIDAPLVEVLIDNSQSMTLPDRMERRDKTLKSILRSDVWKQIGNEGNLSYFL
;
A
#
# COMPACT_ATOMS: atom_id res chain seq x y z
N MET A 1 8.68 -9.35 0.48
CA MET A 1 9.74 -8.39 0.07
C MET A 1 9.06 -7.03 -0.04
N PRO A 2 9.67 -5.94 0.42
CA PRO A 2 9.07 -4.61 0.23
C PRO A 2 8.97 -4.33 -1.27
N GLU A 3 7.78 -3.93 -1.72
CA GLU A 3 7.52 -3.55 -3.10
C GLU A 3 7.47 -2.03 -3.21
N LEU A 4 8.12 -1.50 -4.25
CA LEU A 4 8.13 -0.07 -4.51
C LEU A 4 7.12 0.23 -5.62
N HIS A 5 6.06 0.95 -5.24
CA HIS A 5 4.98 1.34 -6.13
C HIS A 5 5.06 2.84 -6.39
N LEU A 6 5.11 3.23 -7.66
CA LEU A 6 5.05 4.63 -8.08
C LEU A 6 3.69 4.88 -8.72
N SER A 7 2.87 5.71 -8.07
CA SER A 7 1.57 6.13 -8.58
C SER A 7 1.66 7.58 -9.05
N ILE A 8 1.21 7.86 -10.26
CA ILE A 8 1.19 9.20 -10.85
C ILE A 8 -0.19 9.42 -11.46
N LEU A 9 -0.75 10.62 -11.31
CA LEU A 9 -2.07 10.97 -11.83
C LEU A 9 -2.10 10.99 -13.36
N PHE A 10 -0.99 11.40 -13.97
CA PHE A 10 -0.84 11.50 -15.42
C PHE A 10 -0.47 10.18 -16.08
N SER A 11 -0.96 9.99 -17.30
CA SER A 11 -0.54 8.87 -18.15
C SER A 11 0.90 9.04 -18.62
N LEU A 12 1.55 7.93 -18.96
CA LEU A 12 2.92 7.93 -19.50
C LEU A 12 3.05 8.79 -20.77
N VAL A 13 2.04 8.77 -21.64
CA VAL A 13 2.01 9.58 -22.87
C VAL A 13 2.05 11.08 -22.54
N PHE A 14 1.31 11.52 -21.52
CA PHE A 14 1.34 12.90 -21.09
C PHE A 14 2.73 13.30 -20.57
N LEU A 15 3.40 12.44 -19.80
CA LEU A 15 4.77 12.69 -19.33
C LEU A 15 5.77 12.81 -20.49
N LEU A 16 5.63 11.98 -21.53
CA LEU A 16 6.47 12.07 -22.72
C LEU A 16 6.26 13.39 -23.48
N ILE A 17 5.00 13.82 -23.63
CA ILE A 17 4.67 15.11 -24.24
C ILE A 17 5.25 16.25 -23.40
N ALA A 18 5.08 16.22 -22.07
CA ALA A 18 5.63 17.22 -21.16
C ALA A 18 7.17 17.30 -21.25
N ALA A 19 7.85 16.15 -21.34
CA ALA A 19 9.30 16.09 -21.54
C ALA A 19 9.73 16.72 -22.87
N LEU A 20 9.05 16.39 -23.97
CA LEU A 20 9.31 16.99 -25.28
C LEU A 20 9.08 18.50 -25.26
N CYS A 21 7.94 18.96 -24.73
CA CYS A 21 7.64 20.38 -24.57
C CYS A 21 8.71 21.10 -23.75
N ALA A 22 9.09 20.56 -22.59
CA ALA A 22 10.14 21.12 -21.74
C ALA A 22 11.49 21.21 -22.46
N PHE A 23 11.83 20.21 -23.28
CA PHE A 23 13.03 20.21 -24.10
C PHE A 23 12.99 21.27 -25.19
N PHE A 24 11.95 21.30 -26.02
CA PHE A 24 11.82 22.27 -27.11
C PHE A 24 11.70 23.71 -26.63
N ILE A 25 10.97 23.97 -25.54
CA ILE A 25 10.89 25.30 -24.91
C ILE A 25 12.29 25.74 -24.46
N SER A 26 13.05 24.86 -23.81
CA SER A 26 14.42 25.16 -23.37
C SER A 26 15.34 25.46 -24.57
N LEU A 27 15.30 24.63 -25.62
CA LEU A 27 16.06 24.87 -26.84
C LEU A 27 15.72 26.21 -27.50
N PHE A 28 14.43 26.55 -27.56
CA PHE A 28 13.95 27.80 -28.14
C PHE A 28 14.49 29.02 -27.38
N VAL A 29 14.41 29.00 -26.04
CA VAL A 29 14.91 30.08 -25.18
C VAL A 29 16.42 30.28 -25.31
N TYR A 30 17.19 29.19 -25.41
CA TYR A 30 18.66 29.25 -25.55
C TYR A 30 19.15 29.32 -27.00
N ARG A 31 18.26 29.50 -27.99
CA ARG A 31 18.65 29.65 -29.41
C ARG A 31 19.45 30.94 -29.64
N VAL A 32 19.06 32.02 -28.97
CA VAL A 32 19.73 33.33 -29.06
C VAL A 32 20.06 33.77 -27.63
N THR A 33 21.33 33.67 -27.26
CA THR A 33 21.84 34.16 -25.97
C THR A 33 22.63 35.44 -26.19
N VAL A 34 22.27 36.52 -25.49
CA VAL A 34 23.04 37.78 -25.46
C VAL A 34 23.47 38.02 -24.02
N PRO A 35 24.79 38.05 -23.70
CA PRO A 35 25.95 37.79 -24.56
C PRO A 35 26.06 36.31 -25.02
N PRO A 36 26.83 36.01 -26.08
CA PRO A 36 26.99 34.65 -26.59
C PRO A 36 27.62 33.74 -25.52
N VAL A 37 26.91 32.67 -25.17
CA VAL A 37 27.35 31.70 -24.16
C VAL A 37 28.14 30.58 -24.84
N ALA A 38 29.22 30.11 -24.20
CA ALA A 38 30.00 28.98 -24.69
C ALA A 38 29.11 27.74 -24.90
N PRO A 39 29.38 26.90 -25.93
CA PRO A 39 28.48 25.81 -26.33
C PRO A 39 28.24 24.77 -25.22
N VAL A 40 29.27 24.45 -24.43
CA VAL A 40 29.15 23.52 -23.29
C VAL A 40 28.23 24.08 -22.22
N LYS A 41 28.42 25.36 -21.85
CA LYS A 41 27.57 26.05 -20.87
C LYS A 41 26.13 26.13 -21.38
N ARG A 42 25.95 26.41 -22.67
CA ARG A 42 24.62 26.42 -23.30
C ARG A 42 23.92 25.07 -23.17
N PHE A 43 24.63 23.96 -23.42
CA PHE A 43 24.07 22.62 -23.29
C PHE A 43 23.67 22.30 -21.84
N ILE A 44 24.53 22.63 -20.86
CA ILE A 44 24.23 22.45 -19.43
C ILE A 44 22.97 23.25 -19.04
N LEU A 45 22.89 24.51 -19.48
CA LEU A 45 21.75 25.38 -19.18
C LEU A 45 20.44 24.87 -19.82
N ILE A 46 20.51 24.37 -21.06
CA ILE A 46 19.37 23.75 -21.74
C ILE A 46 18.92 22.52 -20.94
N ALA A 47 19.84 21.62 -20.60
CA ALA A 47 19.55 20.39 -19.88
C ALA A 47 18.92 20.70 -18.51
N LEU A 48 19.52 21.60 -17.73
CA LEU A 48 19.01 21.99 -16.41
C LEU A 48 17.60 22.59 -16.51
N ARG A 49 17.36 23.45 -17.51
CA ARG A 49 16.04 24.07 -17.69
C ARG A 49 14.99 23.06 -18.17
N SER A 50 15.35 22.14 -19.05
CA SER A 50 14.45 21.06 -19.47
C SER A 50 14.10 20.15 -18.31
N ILE A 51 15.08 19.77 -17.48
CA ILE A 51 14.84 18.99 -16.25
C ILE A 51 13.95 19.76 -15.29
N GLY A 52 14.22 21.04 -15.03
CA GLY A 52 13.40 21.86 -14.14
C GLY A 52 11.95 22.01 -14.61
N LEU A 53 11.73 22.28 -15.90
CA LEU A 53 10.38 22.35 -16.48
C LEU A 53 9.67 21.01 -16.47
N PHE A 54 10.36 19.92 -16.80
CA PHE A 54 9.79 18.58 -16.73
C PHE A 54 9.41 18.21 -15.29
N LEU A 55 10.29 18.48 -14.31
CA LEU A 55 10.01 18.23 -12.89
C LEU A 55 8.82 19.05 -12.41
N LEU A 56 8.62 20.28 -12.91
CA LEU A 56 7.43 21.07 -12.60
C LEU A 56 6.16 20.35 -13.07
N PHE A 57 6.12 19.90 -14.33
CA PHE A 57 4.98 19.12 -14.84
C PHE A 57 4.81 17.78 -14.11
N PHE A 58 5.92 17.11 -13.79
CA PHE A 58 5.93 15.85 -13.06
C PHE A 58 5.35 16.03 -11.65
N LEU A 59 5.73 17.10 -10.93
CA LEU A 59 5.19 17.41 -9.60
C LEU A 59 3.70 17.72 -9.61
N ILE A 60 3.20 18.38 -10.66
CA ILE A 60 1.76 18.62 -10.83
C ILE A 60 1.01 17.28 -10.96
N GLY A 61 1.68 16.23 -11.44
CA GLY A 61 1.14 14.87 -11.51
C GLY A 61 1.07 14.14 -10.17
N GLU A 62 1.42 14.81 -9.06
CA GLU A 62 1.40 14.30 -7.69
C GLU A 62 2.05 12.90 -7.58
N PRO A 63 3.36 12.78 -7.87
CA PRO A 63 4.03 11.50 -7.87
C PRO A 63 4.08 10.95 -6.44
N LEU A 64 3.40 9.84 -6.20
CA LEU A 64 3.37 9.15 -4.93
C LEU A 64 4.27 7.92 -4.97
N LEU A 65 5.38 8.00 -4.25
CA LEU A 65 6.29 6.87 -4.05
C LEU A 65 5.86 6.11 -2.79
N SER A 66 5.30 4.92 -2.96
CA SER A 66 4.81 4.08 -1.87
C SER A 66 5.72 2.86 -1.68
N LEU A 67 6.12 2.62 -0.43
CA LEU A 67 6.77 1.38 -0.03
C LEU A 67 5.71 0.47 0.59
N VAL A 68 5.28 -0.54 -0.15
CA VAL A 68 4.24 -1.47 0.29
C VAL A 68 4.91 -2.70 0.89
N THR A 69 4.52 -3.05 2.11
CA THR A 69 4.96 -4.28 2.77
C THR A 69 3.75 -5.17 3.01
N HIS A 70 3.83 -6.41 2.54
CA HIS A 70 2.81 -7.41 2.77
C HIS A 70 3.26 -8.30 3.93
N SER A 71 2.51 -8.28 5.03
CA SER A 71 2.53 -9.32 6.06
C SER A 71 1.37 -10.28 5.80
N ILE A 72 1.65 -11.57 5.90
CA ILE A 72 0.59 -12.58 6.00
C ILE A 72 0.41 -12.81 7.50
N ASP A 73 -0.61 -12.18 8.08
CA ASP A 73 -0.98 -12.40 9.47
C ASP A 73 -1.96 -13.57 9.55
N ALA A 74 -1.70 -14.51 10.46
CA ALA A 74 -2.60 -15.64 10.69
C ALA A 74 -3.96 -15.11 11.21
N PRO A 75 -5.10 -15.72 10.82
CA PRO A 75 -6.40 -15.31 11.31
C PRO A 75 -6.46 -15.46 12.84
N LEU A 76 -6.78 -14.37 13.54
CA LEU A 76 -7.02 -14.36 14.98
C LEU A 76 -8.50 -14.69 15.22
N VAL A 77 -8.77 -15.78 15.92
CA VAL A 77 -10.13 -16.19 16.28
C VAL A 77 -10.26 -16.14 17.80
N GLU A 78 -10.90 -15.10 18.30
CA GLU A 78 -11.24 -14.96 19.72
C GLU A 78 -12.66 -15.46 19.97
N VAL A 79 -12.78 -16.48 20.83
CA VAL A 79 -14.08 -17.05 21.21
C VAL A 79 -14.39 -16.69 22.65
N LEU A 80 -15.44 -15.89 22.83
CA LEU A 80 -15.98 -15.55 24.14
C LEU A 80 -17.03 -16.58 24.54
N ILE A 81 -16.81 -17.24 25.67
CA ILE A 81 -17.70 -18.27 26.18
C ILE A 81 -18.53 -17.66 27.30
N ASP A 82 -19.86 -17.75 27.18
CA ASP A 82 -20.75 -17.34 28.25
C ASP A 82 -20.58 -18.27 29.48
N ASN A 83 -20.29 -17.67 30.63
CA ASN A 83 -20.17 -18.34 31.93
C ASN A 83 -21.34 -18.05 32.88
N SER A 84 -22.43 -17.47 32.36
CA SER A 84 -23.63 -17.18 33.13
C SER A 84 -24.23 -18.44 33.76
N GLN A 85 -24.91 -18.28 34.91
CA GLN A 85 -25.62 -19.40 35.56
C GLN A 85 -26.66 -20.06 34.64
N SER A 86 -27.18 -19.31 33.65
CA SER A 86 -28.14 -19.83 32.69
C SER A 86 -27.58 -21.00 31.87
N MET A 87 -26.26 -21.06 31.66
CA MET A 87 -25.57 -22.14 30.94
C MET A 87 -25.63 -23.49 31.67
N THR A 88 -25.92 -23.49 32.97
CA THR A 88 -26.09 -24.71 33.76
C THR A 88 -27.52 -25.25 33.75
N LEU A 89 -28.47 -24.49 33.20
CA LEU A 89 -29.86 -24.94 33.05
C LEU A 89 -29.94 -26.02 31.96
N PRO A 90 -30.71 -27.10 32.20
CA PRO A 90 -30.96 -28.11 31.18
C PRO A 90 -31.81 -27.52 30.04
N ASP A 91 -31.40 -27.78 28.80
CA ASP A 91 -32.18 -27.44 27.62
C ASP A 91 -32.40 -28.70 26.79
N ARG A 92 -33.67 -29.00 26.50
CA ARG A 92 -34.20 -30.26 25.94
C ARG A 92 -33.74 -31.54 26.65
N MET A 93 -32.48 -31.94 26.48
CA MET A 93 -31.94 -33.24 26.94
C MET A 93 -30.60 -33.14 27.69
N GLU A 94 -29.85 -32.03 27.59
CA GLU A 94 -28.56 -31.87 28.28
C GLU A 94 -28.31 -30.43 28.76
N ARG A 95 -27.32 -30.26 29.64
CA ARG A 95 -26.89 -28.93 30.10
C ARG A 95 -25.92 -28.31 29.09
N ARG A 96 -26.14 -27.04 28.75
CA ARG A 96 -25.35 -26.29 27.75
C ARG A 96 -23.86 -26.20 28.12
N ASP A 97 -23.53 -26.10 29.40
CA ASP A 97 -22.14 -26.09 29.90
C ASP A 97 -21.40 -27.42 29.65
N LYS A 98 -22.10 -28.55 29.66
CA LYS A 98 -21.51 -29.85 29.34
C LYS A 98 -21.24 -30.00 27.84
N THR A 99 -22.17 -29.55 27.00
CA THR A 99 -22.02 -29.54 25.54
C THR A 99 -20.89 -28.60 25.10
N LEU A 100 -20.75 -27.43 25.72
CA LEU A 100 -19.60 -26.55 25.48
C LEU A 100 -18.27 -27.24 25.81
N LYS A 101 -18.18 -27.88 26.97
CA LYS A 101 -16.96 -28.61 27.38
C LYS A 101 -16.62 -29.77 26.45
N SER A 102 -17.60 -30.43 25.84
CA SER A 102 -17.34 -31.49 24.85
C SER A 102 -16.85 -30.91 23.52
N ILE A 103 -17.41 -29.77 23.07
CA ILE A 103 -16.95 -29.07 21.87
C ILE A 103 -15.52 -28.57 22.03
N LEU A 104 -15.18 -27.92 23.15
CA LEU A 104 -13.82 -27.43 23.42
C LEU A 104 -12.77 -28.55 23.49
N ARG A 105 -13.18 -29.79 23.78
CA ARG A 105 -12.30 -30.97 23.83
C ARG A 105 -12.26 -31.75 22.51
N SER A 106 -13.15 -31.43 21.57
CA SER A 106 -13.28 -32.12 20.30
C SER A 106 -12.08 -31.87 19.39
N ASP A 107 -11.82 -32.80 18.46
CA ASP A 107 -10.73 -32.64 17.50
C ASP A 107 -11.02 -31.52 16.48
N VAL A 108 -12.30 -31.18 16.28
CA VAL A 108 -12.71 -30.02 15.47
C VAL A 108 -12.16 -28.73 16.07
N TRP A 109 -12.23 -28.56 17.39
CA TRP A 109 -11.70 -27.38 18.07
C TRP A 109 -10.17 -27.27 17.94
N LYS A 110 -9.47 -28.40 17.99
CA LYS A 110 -8.01 -28.46 17.79
C LYS A 110 -7.61 -28.16 16.35
N GLN A 111 -8.39 -28.62 15.37
CA GLN A 111 -8.15 -28.31 13.95
C GLN A 111 -8.25 -26.81 13.69
N ILE A 112 -9.27 -26.15 14.23
CA ILE A 112 -9.43 -24.69 14.12
C ILE A 112 -8.25 -23.96 14.77
N GLY A 113 -7.76 -24.43 15.93
CA GLY A 113 -6.58 -23.87 16.59
C GLY A 113 -5.25 -24.10 15.87
N ASN A 114 -5.18 -25.02 14.91
CA ASN A 114 -4.00 -25.23 14.07
C ASN A 114 -4.02 -24.37 12.80
N GLU A 115 -5.20 -23.93 12.34
CA GLU A 115 -5.37 -23.09 11.14
C GLU A 115 -5.28 -21.59 11.45
N GLY A 116 -5.40 -21.20 12.72
CA GLY A 116 -5.35 -19.81 13.17
C GLY A 116 -4.92 -19.67 14.62
N ASN A 117 -4.61 -18.45 15.04
CA ASN A 117 -4.27 -18.17 16.44
C ASN A 117 -5.58 -18.12 17.25
N LEU A 118 -5.96 -19.26 17.83
CA LEU A 118 -7.22 -19.41 18.57
C LEU A 118 -7.00 -19.17 20.06
N SER A 119 -7.71 -18.17 20.59
CA SER A 119 -7.77 -17.86 22.02
C SER A 119 -9.23 -17.90 22.49
N TYR A 120 -9.47 -18.46 23.67
CA TYR A 120 -10.80 -18.44 24.28
C TYR A 120 -10.75 -17.93 25.71
N PHE A 121 -11.81 -17.24 26.10
CA PHE A 121 -11.99 -16.69 27.44
C PHE A 121 -13.24 -17.29 28.09
N LEU A 122 -13.12 -17.65 29.37
CA LEU A 122 -14.16 -18.25 30.22
C LEU A 122 -14.67 -17.24 31.24
#